data_AF-A0A932U2J9-F1
#
_entry.id   AF-A0A932U2J9-F1
#
_cell.length_a   1.000
_cell.length_b   1.000
_cell.length_c   1.000
_cell.angle_alpha   90.00
_cell.angle_beta   90.00
_cell.angle_gamma   90.00
#
_symmetry.space_group_name_H-M   'P 1'
#
loop_
_entity.id
_entity.type
_entity.pdbx_description
1 polymer ?
#
loop_
_entity_poly.entity_id
_entity_poly.type
_entity_poly.pdbx_seq_one_letter_code
_entity_poly.pdbx_strand_id
1 'polypeptide(L)'
;MTLTILLPDETQVKLEKRAKAIKWSVEKMAAHLLDDVLDDPTPTLEEVVARTKNLPPTLILPDKVDIRAWREALSDPPDAPDFDEEVWTRQWAAVEEEMRAITKANAIAEGLE
;
A
#
# COMPACT_ATOMS: atom_id res chain seq x y z
N MET A 1 -10.44 21.75 13.73
CA MET A 1 -9.60 22.31 12.65
C MET A 1 -10.40 22.25 11.35
N THR A 2 -10.28 23.22 10.46
CA THR A 2 -11.01 23.24 9.18
C THR A 2 -10.05 22.92 8.04
N LEU A 3 -10.35 21.86 7.29
CA LEU A 3 -9.60 21.44 6.10
C LEU A 3 -10.44 21.77 4.86
N THR A 4 -9.84 22.39 3.85
CA THR A 4 -10.51 22.66 2.57
C THR A 4 -9.99 21.68 1.52
N ILE A 5 -10.89 20.86 0.97
CA ILE A 5 -10.56 19.87 -0.06
C ILE A 5 -11.23 20.29 -1.36
N LEU A 6 -10.45 20.38 -2.44
CA LEU A 6 -10.98 20.58 -3.79
C LEU A 6 -11.34 19.23 -4.39
N LEU A 7 -12.62 19.02 -4.70
CA LEU A 7 -13.13 17.81 -5.32
C LEU A 7 -13.42 18.06 -6.81
N PRO A 8 -13.18 17.10 -7.70
CA PRO A 8 -13.69 17.15 -9.07
C PRO A 8 -15.22 17.27 -9.08
N ASP A 9 -15.77 18.04 -10.04
CA ASP A 9 -17.21 18.32 -10.14
C ASP A 9 -18.09 17.06 -10.08
N GLU A 10 -17.67 15.99 -10.75
CA GLU A 10 -18.41 14.71 -10.76
C GLU A 10 -18.49 14.09 -9.36
N THR A 11 -17.42 14.19 -8.58
CA THR A 11 -17.33 13.67 -7.21
C THR A 11 -18.18 14.51 -6.26
N GLN A 12 -18.19 15.84 -6.44
CA GLN A 12 -19.05 16.74 -5.67
C GLN A 12 -20.54 16.41 -5.89
N VAL A 13 -20.97 16.24 -7.14
CA VAL A 13 -22.37 15.88 -7.45
C VAL A 13 -22.77 14.55 -6.82
N LYS A 14 -21.88 13.55 -6.85
CA LYS A 14 -22.12 12.24 -6.22
C LYS A 14 -22.23 12.36 -4.70
N LEU A 15 -21.36 13.16 -4.08
CA LEU A 15 -21.34 13.39 -2.65
C LEU A 15 -22.63 14.09 -2.18
N GLU A 16 -23.03 15.16 -2.86
CA GLU A 16 -24.27 15.90 -2.57
C GLU A 16 -25.51 15.00 -2.70
N LYS A 17 -25.57 14.17 -3.75
CA LYS A 17 -26.67 13.22 -3.95
C LYS A 17 -26.78 12.22 -2.82
N ARG A 18 -25.64 11.68 -2.35
CA ARG A 18 -25.60 10.72 -1.22
C ARG A 18 -25.92 11.39 0.12
N ALA A 19 -25.38 12.57 0.37
CA ALA A 19 -25.68 13.37 1.55
C ALA A 19 -27.19 13.66 1.64
N LYS A 20 -27.82 14.05 0.52
CA LYS A 20 -29.26 14.29 0.44
C LYS A 20 -30.09 13.03 0.69
N ALA A 21 -29.65 11.88 0.17
CA ALA A 21 -30.36 10.60 0.37
C ALA A 21 -30.42 10.19 1.85
N ILE A 22 -29.36 10.50 2.62
CA ILE A 22 -29.22 10.12 4.02
C ILE A 22 -29.57 11.30 4.96
N LYS A 23 -30.02 12.44 4.39
CA LYS A 23 -30.35 13.70 5.11
C LYS A 23 -29.19 14.23 5.95
N TRP A 24 -27.96 14.09 5.47
CA TRP A 24 -26.78 14.66 6.08
C TRP A 24 -26.32 15.90 5.33
N SER A 25 -25.53 16.74 6.01
CA SER A 25 -24.79 17.79 5.31
C SER A 25 -23.66 17.16 4.49
N VAL A 26 -23.22 17.87 3.45
CA VAL A 26 -22.15 17.40 2.55
C VAL A 26 -20.85 17.21 3.33
N GLU A 27 -20.57 18.09 4.28
CA GLU A 27 -19.39 18.04 5.14
C GLU A 27 -19.43 16.85 6.09
N LYS A 28 -20.60 16.56 6.68
CA LYS A 28 -20.77 15.39 7.56
C LYS A 28 -20.60 14.08 6.79
N MET A 29 -21.10 14.03 5.55
CA MET A 29 -20.88 12.89 4.66
C MET A 29 -19.40 12.75 4.28
N ALA A 30 -18.72 13.86 3.96
CA ALA A 30 -17.31 13.85 3.63
C ALA A 30 -16.45 13.38 4.82
N ALA A 31 -16.72 13.88 6.02
CA ALA A 31 -16.01 13.45 7.23
C ALA A 31 -16.19 11.96 7.49
N HIS A 32 -17.43 11.45 7.43
CA HIS A 32 -17.70 10.03 7.64
C HIS A 32 -16.96 9.13 6.64
N LEU A 33 -16.92 9.51 5.36
CA LEU A 33 -16.19 8.75 4.34
C LEU A 33 -14.67 8.78 4.57
N LEU A 34 -14.13 9.89 5.08
CA LEU A 34 -12.71 9.98 5.41
C LEU A 34 -12.40 9.13 6.65
N ASP A 35 -13.25 9.17 7.67
CA ASP A 35 -13.11 8.33 8.86
C ASP A 35 -13.16 6.84 8.48
N ASP A 36 -14.12 6.43 7.64
CA ASP A 36 -14.22 5.04 7.16
C ASP A 36 -12.97 4.59 6.40
N VAL A 37 -12.32 5.48 5.64
CA VAL A 37 -11.09 5.15 4.89
C VAL A 37 -9.86 5.15 5.79
N LEU A 38 -9.83 6.00 6.82
CA LEU A 38 -8.72 6.06 7.77
C LEU A 38 -8.78 4.95 8.81
N ASP A 39 -9.98 4.49 9.14
CA ASP A 39 -10.23 3.35 10.04
C ASP A 39 -10.18 2.00 9.30
N ASP A 40 -10.17 2.00 7.96
CA ASP A 40 -9.91 0.79 7.18
C ASP A 40 -8.45 0.38 7.39
N PRO A 41 -8.16 -0.77 8.03
CA PRO A 41 -6.80 -1.20 8.26
C PRO A 41 -6.06 -1.25 6.93
N THR A 42 -4.94 -0.54 6.84
CA THR A 42 -4.05 -0.65 5.68
C THR A 42 -3.80 -2.14 5.42
N PRO A 43 -4.06 -2.62 4.19
CA PRO A 43 -4.00 -4.04 3.91
C PRO A 43 -2.60 -4.55 4.23
N THR A 44 -2.56 -5.71 4.88
CA THR A 44 -1.31 -6.40 5.18
C THR A 44 -0.57 -6.74 3.89
N LEU A 45 0.75 -6.91 3.97
CA LEU A 45 1.56 -7.29 2.82
C LEU A 45 1.04 -8.58 2.19
N GLU A 46 0.60 -9.53 3.01
CA GLU A 46 0.01 -10.80 2.60
C GLU A 46 -1.28 -10.60 1.80
N GLU A 47 -2.16 -9.67 2.23
CA GLU A 47 -3.40 -9.33 1.51
C GLU A 47 -3.10 -8.64 0.17
N VAL A 48 -2.10 -7.77 0.12
CA VAL A 48 -1.66 -7.12 -1.12
C VAL A 48 -1.09 -8.16 -2.09
N VAL A 49 -0.28 -9.10 -1.62
CA VAL A 49 0.28 -10.19 -2.42
C VAL A 49 -0.82 -11.13 -2.91
N ALA A 50 -1.77 -11.51 -2.06
CA ALA A 50 -2.89 -12.36 -2.43
C ALA A 50 -3.78 -11.67 -3.49
N ARG A 51 -4.04 -10.37 -3.34
CA ARG A 51 -4.79 -9.60 -4.33
C ARG A 51 -4.05 -9.53 -5.66
N THR A 52 -2.72 -9.33 -5.62
CA THR A 52 -1.87 -9.27 -6.81
C THR A 52 -1.80 -10.61 -7.55
N LYS A 53 -1.70 -11.72 -6.82
CA LYS A 53 -1.73 -13.08 -7.39
C LYS A 53 -3.06 -13.43 -8.06
N ASN A 54 -4.15 -12.81 -7.60
CA ASN A 54 -5.50 -13.01 -8.14
C ASN A 54 -5.86 -12.03 -9.27
N LEU A 55 -4.96 -11.12 -9.67
CA LEU A 55 -5.19 -10.27 -10.82
C LEU A 55 -5.03 -11.08 -12.11
N PRO A 56 -5.92 -10.88 -13.11
CA PRO A 56 -5.75 -11.52 -14.40
C PRO A 56 -4.41 -11.08 -15.03
N PRO A 57 -3.72 -11.96 -15.77
CA PRO A 57 -2.39 -11.70 -16.34
C PRO A 57 -2.35 -10.57 -17.39
N THR A 58 -3.48 -9.93 -17.66
CA THR A 58 -3.66 -8.82 -18.60
C THR A 58 -3.52 -7.44 -17.97
N LEU A 59 -2.77 -7.29 -16.86
CA LEU A 59 -2.07 -6.02 -16.64
C LEU A 59 -0.96 -5.91 -17.69
N ILE A 60 -1.39 -5.59 -18.91
CA ILE A 60 -0.54 -4.91 -19.89
C ILE A 60 -0.05 -3.69 -19.12
N LEU A 61 1.21 -3.75 -18.65
CA LEU A 61 1.93 -2.55 -18.28
C LEU A 61 1.68 -1.60 -19.44
N PRO A 62 0.98 -0.47 -19.24
CA PRO A 62 0.76 0.43 -20.35
C PRO A 62 2.14 0.71 -20.94
N ASP A 63 2.27 0.74 -22.27
CA ASP A 63 3.53 1.04 -22.98
C ASP A 63 4.13 2.43 -22.62
N LYS A 64 3.55 3.09 -21.61
CA LYS A 64 3.84 4.38 -21.00
C LYS A 64 4.35 4.27 -19.56
N VAL A 65 4.61 3.07 -19.02
CA VAL A 65 5.34 2.97 -17.75
C VAL A 65 6.78 3.34 -18.02
N ASP A 66 7.13 4.59 -17.75
CA ASP A 66 8.52 5.01 -17.72
C ASP A 66 9.21 4.36 -16.52
N ILE A 67 9.82 3.20 -16.78
CA ILE A 67 10.60 2.43 -15.81
C ILE A 67 11.69 3.30 -15.15
N ARG A 68 12.16 4.36 -15.82
CA ARG A 68 13.11 5.31 -15.27
C ARG A 68 12.47 6.19 -14.21
N ALA A 69 11.30 6.77 -14.50
CA ALA A 69 10.56 7.59 -13.54
C ALA A 69 10.13 6.77 -12.30
N TRP A 70 9.77 5.51 -12.50
CA TRP A 70 9.46 4.59 -11.40
C TRP A 70 10.68 4.24 -10.57
N ARG A 71 11.82 3.98 -11.22
CA ARG A 71 13.09 3.76 -10.52
C ARG A 71 13.51 4.98 -9.72
N GLU A 72 13.34 6.18 -10.28
CA GLU A 72 13.66 7.44 -9.62
C GLU A 72 12.76 7.66 -8.40
N ALA A 73 11.45 7.44 -8.53
CA ALA A 73 10.50 7.52 -7.41
C ALA A 73 10.73 6.46 -6.30
N LEU A 74 11.32 5.31 -6.63
CA LEU A 74 11.71 4.28 -5.65
C LEU A 74 13.15 4.46 -5.12
N SER A 75 13.96 5.28 -5.80
CA SER A 75 15.32 5.62 -5.37
C SER A 75 15.33 6.87 -4.49
N ASP A 76 14.27 7.68 -4.54
CA ASP A 76 14.02 8.68 -3.52
C ASP A 76 13.84 7.94 -2.19
N PRO A 77 14.74 8.16 -1.21
CA PRO A 77 14.52 7.61 0.11
C PRO A 77 13.18 8.16 0.60
N PRO A 78 12.33 7.34 1.23
CA PRO A 78 11.17 7.90 1.89
C PRO A 78 11.68 8.98 2.86
N ASP A 79 11.16 10.20 2.76
CA ASP A 79 11.24 11.21 3.81
C ASP A 79 10.44 10.70 5.03
N ALA A 80 10.78 9.52 5.52
CA ALA A 80 10.31 8.96 6.76
C ALA A 80 11.25 9.52 7.82
N PRO A 81 10.84 10.55 8.58
CA PRO A 81 11.69 11.18 9.60
C PRO A 81 12.18 10.20 10.69
N ASP A 82 11.58 9.00 10.73
CA ASP A 82 11.85 7.96 11.72
C ASP A 82 12.47 6.67 11.11
N PHE A 83 12.99 6.72 9.87
CA PHE A 83 13.68 5.55 9.30
C PHE A 83 15.01 5.30 10.03
N ASP A 84 15.02 4.28 10.88
CA ASP A 84 16.19 3.85 11.63
C ASP A 84 16.95 2.76 10.84
N GLU A 85 18.05 3.17 10.22
CA GLU A 85 18.94 2.30 9.44
C GLU A 85 19.57 1.18 10.28
N GLU A 86 19.82 1.41 11.57
CA GLU A 86 20.38 0.39 12.45
C GLU A 86 19.33 -0.69 12.79
N VAL A 87 18.09 -0.27 13.05
CA VAL A 87 16.96 -1.19 13.26
C VAL A 87 16.70 -2.01 12.00
N TRP A 88 16.66 -1.35 10.84
CA TRP A 88 16.49 -2.02 9.55
C TRP A 88 17.58 -3.05 9.29
N THR A 89 18.85 -2.67 9.45
CA THR A 89 20.00 -3.56 9.23
C THR A 89 19.96 -4.78 10.17
N ARG A 90 19.61 -4.57 11.44
CA ARG A 90 19.48 -5.66 12.42
C ARG A 90 18.37 -6.63 12.06
N GLN A 91 17.21 -6.11 11.65
CA GLN A 91 16.08 -6.94 11.22
C GLN A 91 16.41 -7.71 9.96
N TRP A 92 17.08 -7.07 9.00
CA TRP A 92 17.52 -7.71 7.76
C TRP A 92 18.50 -8.86 8.02
N ALA A 93 19.48 -8.67 8.92
CA ALA A 93 20.41 -9.73 9.32
C ALA A 93 19.71 -10.95 9.94
N ALA A 94 18.66 -10.73 10.75
CA ALA A 94 17.87 -11.81 11.32
C ALA A 94 17.11 -12.60 10.23
N VAL A 95 16.52 -11.90 9.25
CA VAL A 95 15.85 -12.53 8.10
C VAL A 95 16.84 -13.33 7.24
N GLU A 96 18.04 -12.79 6.99
CA GLU A 96 19.08 -13.52 6.25
C GLU A 96 19.53 -14.80 6.98
N GLU A 97 19.61 -14.76 8.31
CA GLU A 97 19.95 -15.93 9.12
C GLU A 97 18.84 -16.99 9.08
N GLU A 98 17.57 -16.57 9.19
CA GLU A 98 16.42 -17.46 9.03
C GLU A 98 16.36 -18.10 7.64
N MET A 99 16.56 -17.32 6.58
CA MET A 99 16.60 -17.80 5.20
C MET A 99 17.77 -18.78 4.97
N ARG A 100 18.93 -18.50 5.56
CA ARG A 100 20.09 -19.41 5.51
C ARG A 100 19.80 -20.70 6.28
N ALA A 101 19.12 -20.63 7.42
CA ALA A 101 18.71 -21.80 8.20
C ALA A 101 17.70 -22.66 7.44
N ILE A 102 16.69 -22.06 6.80
CA ILE A 102 15.72 -22.76 5.94
C ILE A 102 16.42 -23.40 4.75
N THR A 103 17.32 -22.69 4.10
CA THR A 103 18.09 -23.22 2.96
C THR A 103 18.95 -24.40 3.38
N LYS A 104 19.61 -24.33 4.54
CA LYS A 104 20.41 -25.43 5.09
C LYS A 104 19.52 -26.62 5.48
N ALA A 105 18.36 -26.37 6.07
CA ALA A 105 17.39 -27.42 6.42
C ALA A 105 16.83 -28.11 5.15
N ASN A 106 16.54 -27.34 4.10
CA ASN A 106 16.10 -27.88 2.81
C ASN A 106 17.23 -28.67 2.12
N ALA A 107 18.47 -28.20 2.14
CA ALA A 107 19.61 -28.93 1.58
C ALA A 107 19.84 -30.29 2.27
N ILE A 108 19.67 -30.34 3.60
CA ILE A 108 19.74 -31.59 4.39
C ILE A 108 18.54 -32.51 4.07
N ALA A 109 17.35 -31.95 3.89
CA ALA A 109 16.14 -32.71 3.57
C ALA A 109 16.12 -33.25 2.12
N GLU A 110 16.75 -32.54 1.19
CA GLU A 110 16.84 -32.91 -0.23
C GLU A 110 18.07 -33.77 -0.56
N GLY A 111 18.95 -34.06 0.41
CA GLY A 111 20.04 -35.02 0.27
C GLY A 111 21.20 -34.57 -0.63
N LEU A 112 21.47 -33.26 -0.68
CA LEU A 112 22.62 -32.68 -1.37
C LEU A 112 23.72 -32.36 -0.33
N GLU A 113 24.55 -33.36 -0.02
CA GLU A 113 25.89 -33.15 0.58
C GLU A 113 26.89 -32.64 -0.47
#